data_AF-A0A6M3ZMQ8-F1
#
_entry.id   AF-A0A6M3ZMQ8-F1
#
_cell.length_a   1.000
_cell.length_b   1.000
_cell.length_c   1.000
_cell.angle_alpha   90.00
_cell.angle_beta   90.00
_cell.angle_gamma   90.00
#
_symmetry.space_group_name_H-M   'P 1'
#
loop_
_entity.id
_entity.type
_entity.pdbx_description
1 polymer ?
#
loop_
_entity_poly.entity_id
_entity_poly.type
_entity_poly.pdbx_seq_one_letter_code
_entity_poly.pdbx_strand_id
1 'polypeptide(L)'
;MMQPNRDYPNTHCAVFHSRTTKKWIGKLCLTANKKYISDMGIHDEVPEEEDWADRSQYEVGYWSVTPLAIYPMTPFILKPIKNYAAESDCHLDDGPVYRATSMCHTTLYELRKGVFIYSVFHVFDNVKHKQKVQVSDIRNLWIQVGGKISKQSSH
;
A
#
# COMPACT_ATOMS: atom_id res chain seq x y z
N MET A 1 -5.24 -12.70 15.19
CA MET A 1 -5.97 -13.69 14.38
C MET A 1 -5.92 -13.23 12.92
N MET A 2 -5.35 -14.04 12.03
CA MET A 2 -5.45 -13.83 10.59
C MET A 2 -6.79 -14.39 10.14
N GLN A 3 -7.74 -13.54 9.73
CA GLN A 3 -8.98 -14.01 9.13
C GLN A 3 -8.77 -14.17 7.61
N PRO A 4 -9.11 -15.32 7.01
CA PRO A 4 -9.13 -15.45 5.57
C PRO A 4 -10.22 -14.54 5.00
N ASN A 5 -9.84 -13.66 4.07
CA ASN A 5 -10.80 -12.82 3.38
C ASN A 5 -11.53 -13.69 2.34
N ARG A 6 -12.84 -13.94 2.52
CA ARG A 6 -13.62 -14.88 1.67
C ARG A 6 -13.60 -14.48 0.19
N ASP A 7 -13.51 -13.18 -0.07
CA ASP A 7 -13.49 -12.63 -1.43
C ASP A 7 -12.10 -12.71 -2.08
N TYR A 8 -11.06 -12.94 -1.28
CA TYR A 8 -9.66 -12.99 -1.74
C TYR A 8 -8.93 -14.19 -1.13
N PRO A 9 -9.12 -15.41 -1.69
CA PRO A 9 -8.38 -16.59 -1.25
C PRO A 9 -6.87 -16.35 -1.32
N ASN A 10 -6.12 -17.01 -0.45
CA ASN A 10 -4.65 -16.86 -0.30
C ASN A 10 -4.20 -15.43 0.03
N THR A 11 -5.05 -14.67 0.73
CA THR A 11 -4.72 -13.35 1.27
C THR A 11 -4.79 -13.38 2.79
N HIS A 12 -3.70 -13.00 3.45
CA HIS A 12 -3.58 -12.94 4.89
C HIS A 12 -3.16 -11.55 5.32
N CYS A 13 -3.98 -10.89 6.13
CA CYS A 13 -3.74 -9.52 6.57
C CYS A 13 -3.52 -9.43 8.07
N ALA A 14 -2.52 -8.66 8.47
CA ALA A 14 -2.40 -8.06 9.79
C ALA A 14 -3.03 -6.67 9.76
N VAL A 15 -4.01 -6.43 10.63
CA VAL A 15 -4.76 -5.17 10.72
C VAL A 15 -4.25 -4.35 11.90
N PHE A 16 -4.02 -3.05 11.67
CA PHE A 16 -3.51 -2.11 12.66
C PHE A 16 -4.61 -1.16 13.10
N HIS A 17 -4.72 -0.99 14.42
CA HIS A 17 -5.64 -0.04 15.04
C HIS A 17 -4.87 0.95 15.91
N SER A 18 -5.34 2.19 15.94
CA SER A 18 -4.87 3.21 16.89
C SER A 18 -5.07 2.71 18.31
N ARG A 19 -4.02 2.72 19.15
CA ARG A 19 -4.16 2.34 20.56
C ARG A 19 -5.11 3.24 21.32
N THR A 20 -5.11 4.53 20.99
CA THR A 20 -5.89 5.59 21.65
C THR A 20 -7.35 5.59 21.21
N THR A 21 -7.60 5.61 19.90
CA THR A 21 -8.97 5.75 19.38
C THR A 21 -9.64 4.43 19.04
N LYS A 22 -8.89 3.32 19.07
CA LYS A 22 -9.29 1.99 18.59
C LYS A 22 -9.73 1.94 17.12
N LYS A 23 -9.65 3.06 16.39
CA LYS A 23 -9.97 3.14 14.96
C LYS A 23 -8.92 2.44 14.13
N TRP A 24 -9.34 1.87 13.02
CA TRP A 24 -8.46 1.31 12.00
C TRP A 24 -7.49 2.39 11.49
N ILE A 25 -6.22 2.02 11.34
CA ILE A 25 -5.17 2.92 10.81
C ILE A 25 -4.40 2.32 9.63
N GLY A 26 -4.56 1.03 9.35
CA GLY A 26 -3.92 0.40 8.22
C GLY A 26 -3.95 -1.12 8.26
N LYS A 27 -3.38 -1.73 7.22
CA LYS A 27 -3.18 -3.18 7.11
C LYS A 27 -1.89 -3.50 6.36
N LEU A 28 -1.32 -4.65 6.66
CA LEU A 28 -0.23 -5.29 5.92
C LEU A 28 -0.72 -6.69 5.52
N CYS A 29 -0.70 -7.00 4.23
CA CYS A 29 -1.23 -8.23 3.68
C CYS A 29 -0.16 -8.97 2.87
N LEU A 30 -0.09 -10.28 3.05
CA LEU A 30 0.57 -11.20 2.12
C LEU A 30 -0.52 -11.80 1.22
N THR A 31 -0.33 -11.75 -0.09
CA THR A 31 -1.31 -12.27 -1.04
C THR A 31 -0.67 -12.93 -2.24
N ALA A 32 -1.23 -14.05 -2.68
CA ALA A 32 -0.98 -14.63 -4.00
C ALA A 32 -2.14 -14.36 -4.99
N ASN A 33 -3.05 -13.47 -4.62
CA ASN A 33 -4.25 -13.16 -5.39
C ASN A 33 -4.06 -11.85 -6.15
N LYS A 34 -3.83 -11.92 -7.45
CA LYS A 34 -3.65 -10.73 -8.30
C LYS A 34 -4.88 -9.82 -8.32
N LYS A 35 -6.09 -10.38 -8.21
CA LYS A 35 -7.32 -9.59 -8.12
C LYS A 35 -7.34 -8.74 -6.86
N TYR A 36 -6.78 -9.20 -5.74
CA TYR A 36 -6.65 -8.37 -4.53
C TYR A 36 -5.79 -7.12 -4.80
N ILE A 37 -4.66 -7.26 -5.50
CA ILE A 37 -3.76 -6.12 -5.79
C ILE A 37 -4.44 -5.12 -6.74
N SER A 38 -5.11 -5.61 -7.79
CA SER A 38 -5.86 -4.76 -8.72
C SER A 38 -7.06 -4.08 -8.05
N ASP A 39 -7.83 -4.77 -7.21
CA ASP A 39 -8.96 -4.19 -6.48
C ASP A 39 -8.50 -3.16 -5.42
N MET A 40 -7.25 -3.25 -4.95
CA MET A 40 -6.61 -2.22 -4.11
C MET A 40 -6.06 -1.05 -4.95
N GLY A 41 -6.31 -1.02 -6.25
CA GLY A 41 -5.92 0.03 -7.18
C GLY A 41 -4.46 -0.01 -7.59
N ILE A 42 -3.74 -1.12 -7.45
CA ILE A 42 -2.33 -1.18 -7.85
C ILE A 42 -2.18 -1.85 -9.23
N HIS A 43 -1.48 -1.16 -10.14
CA HIS A 43 -1.25 -1.57 -11.52
C HIS A 43 0.25 -1.56 -11.85
N ASP A 44 0.71 -2.50 -12.66
CA ASP A 44 2.09 -2.62 -13.17
C ASP A 44 2.31 -1.88 -14.50
N GLU A 45 1.24 -1.45 -15.16
CA GLU A 45 1.26 -0.64 -16.38
C GLU A 45 0.57 0.72 -16.12
N VAL A 46 0.97 1.75 -16.87
CA VAL A 46 0.29 3.06 -16.85
C VAL A 46 -1.10 2.87 -17.45
N PRO A 47 -2.19 3.26 -16.77
CA PRO A 47 -3.50 3.34 -17.42
C PRO A 47 -3.43 4.32 -18.60
N GLU A 48 -3.96 3.96 -19.76
CA GLU A 48 -3.73 4.62 -21.08
C GLU A 48 -4.15 6.11 -21.19
N GLU A 49 -4.57 6.79 -20.11
CA GLU A 49 -5.30 8.07 -20.19
C GLU A 49 -4.58 9.32 -19.63
N GLU A 50 -3.36 9.23 -19.05
CA GLU A 50 -2.68 10.42 -18.51
C GLU A 50 -1.26 10.63 -19.08
N ASP A 51 -1.06 11.81 -19.67
CA ASP A 51 0.18 12.28 -20.28
C ASP A 51 1.18 12.69 -19.17
N TRP A 52 1.89 11.71 -18.63
CA TRP A 52 2.82 11.92 -17.52
C TRP A 52 4.11 12.58 -17.98
N ALA A 53 4.16 13.91 -17.85
CA ALA A 53 5.33 14.74 -18.12
C ALA A 53 6.61 14.24 -17.40
N ASP A 54 7.61 13.91 -18.22
CA ASP A 54 9.06 14.03 -17.96
C ASP A 54 9.67 13.30 -16.75
N ARG A 55 9.01 12.27 -16.21
CA ARG A 55 9.65 11.33 -15.27
C ARG A 55 10.05 10.07 -16.01
N SER A 56 11.36 9.84 -16.13
CA SER A 56 11.89 8.64 -16.77
C SER A 56 11.23 7.39 -16.17
N GLN A 57 10.65 6.54 -17.01
CA GLN A 57 10.00 5.26 -16.64
C GLN A 57 10.88 4.35 -15.75
N TYR A 58 12.16 4.65 -15.61
CA TYR A 58 13.16 3.84 -14.91
C TYR A 58 13.05 3.82 -13.37
N GLU A 59 12.24 4.67 -12.75
CA GLU A 59 12.05 4.63 -11.29
C GLU A 59 10.64 4.24 -10.83
N VAL A 60 9.63 4.34 -11.69
CA VAL A 60 8.26 3.95 -11.34
C VAL A 60 8.12 2.43 -11.46
N GLY A 61 7.79 1.76 -10.35
CA GLY A 61 7.62 0.31 -10.34
C GLY A 61 6.17 -0.13 -10.54
N TYR A 62 5.23 0.69 -10.09
CA TYR A 62 3.78 0.43 -10.12
C TYR A 62 3.03 1.77 -10.10
N TRP A 63 1.71 1.71 -10.21
CA TRP A 63 0.80 2.85 -10.13
C TRP A 63 -0.29 2.56 -9.11
N SER A 64 -0.59 3.54 -8.26
CA SER A 64 -1.73 3.52 -7.34
C SER A 64 -2.85 4.36 -7.96
N VAL A 65 -3.90 3.71 -8.42
CA VAL A 65 -5.05 4.29 -9.08
C VAL A 65 -6.17 4.48 -8.05
N THR A 66 -6.71 5.70 -8.01
CA THR A 66 -7.89 6.05 -7.24
C THR A 66 -9.00 6.49 -8.20
N PRO A 67 -10.26 6.63 -7.74
CA PRO A 67 -11.31 7.21 -8.57
C PRO A 67 -11.06 8.65 -9.02
N LEU A 68 -10.07 9.37 -8.46
CA LEU A 68 -9.80 10.78 -8.77
C LEU A 68 -8.51 11.01 -9.56
N ALA A 69 -7.48 10.21 -9.32
CA ALA A 69 -6.16 10.40 -9.89
C ALA A 69 -5.34 9.10 -9.87
N ILE A 70 -4.31 9.06 -10.71
CA ILE A 70 -3.30 8.02 -10.76
C ILE A 70 -2.01 8.54 -10.10
N TYR A 71 -1.40 7.72 -9.23
CA TYR A 71 -0.21 8.09 -8.46
C TYR A 71 0.96 7.16 -8.79
N PRO A 72 2.12 7.67 -9.27
CA PRO A 72 3.28 6.82 -9.52
C PRO A 72 3.84 6.27 -8.21
N MET A 73 4.04 4.95 -8.14
CA MET A 73 4.73 4.32 -7.02
C MET A 73 6.24 4.27 -7.28
N THR A 74 6.99 5.03 -6.47
CA THR A 74 8.45 5.13 -6.56
C THR A 74 9.13 4.33 -5.45
N PRO A 75 10.44 4.05 -5.54
CA PRO A 75 11.13 3.21 -4.56
C PRO A 75 11.07 3.85 -3.17
N PHE A 76 10.49 3.14 -2.20
CA PHE A 76 10.34 3.64 -0.82
C PHE A 76 11.49 3.20 0.08
N ILE A 77 11.88 1.93 -0.05
CA ILE A 77 13.04 1.33 0.60
C ILE A 77 13.82 0.59 -0.48
N LEU A 78 15.16 0.70 -0.43
CA LEU A 78 16.08 -0.02 -1.34
C LEU A 78 16.70 -1.26 -0.69
N LYS A 79 16.84 -1.26 0.63
CA LYS A 79 17.39 -2.35 1.44
C LYS A 79 16.59 -2.47 2.75
N PRO A 80 16.34 -3.68 3.26
CA PRO A 80 16.85 -4.97 2.79
C PRO A 80 16.05 -5.58 1.61
N ILE A 81 14.88 -5.02 1.29
CA ILE A 81 14.10 -5.34 0.09
C ILE A 81 13.79 -4.05 -0.66
N LYS A 82 13.84 -4.07 -1.99
CA LYS A 82 13.40 -2.94 -2.81
C LYS A 82 11.88 -2.99 -2.93
N ASN A 83 11.18 -2.01 -2.38
CA ASN A 83 9.72 -1.89 -2.49
C ASN A 83 9.33 -0.50 -3.04
N TYR A 84 8.07 -0.38 -3.43
CA TYR A 84 7.55 0.82 -4.08
C TYR A 84 6.36 1.35 -3.31
N ALA A 85 6.22 2.66 -3.20
CA ALA A 85 5.11 3.29 -2.48
C ALA A 85 4.58 4.53 -3.20
N ALA A 86 3.32 4.86 -2.91
CA ALA A 86 2.72 6.13 -3.25
C ALA A 86 1.95 6.68 -2.04
N GLU A 87 1.88 8.00 -1.96
CA GLU A 87 0.93 8.70 -1.12
C GLU A 87 -0.20 9.17 -2.01
N SER A 88 -1.38 8.58 -1.84
CA SER A 88 -2.57 8.83 -2.66
C SER A 88 -3.71 9.34 -1.80
N ASP A 89 -4.66 10.04 -2.42
CA ASP A 89 -5.92 10.30 -1.76
C ASP A 89 -6.67 8.99 -1.49
N CYS A 90 -7.42 8.96 -0.40
CA CYS A 90 -8.24 7.81 -0.03
C CYS A 90 -9.52 8.20 0.70
N HIS A 91 -10.54 7.36 0.54
CA HIS A 91 -11.78 7.42 1.29
C HIS A 91 -11.81 6.31 2.35
N LEU A 92 -12.31 6.62 3.54
CA LEU A 92 -12.34 5.67 4.67
C LEU A 92 -13.71 5.47 5.28
N ASP A 93 -14.70 6.21 4.81
CA ASP A 93 -16.08 5.93 5.15
C ASP A 93 -16.62 4.96 4.10
N ASP A 94 -17.42 3.97 4.50
CA ASP A 94 -18.13 3.08 3.57
C ASP A 94 -19.34 3.80 2.93
N GLY A 95 -19.18 5.09 2.62
CA GLY A 95 -20.19 5.91 1.99
C GLY A 95 -20.37 5.54 0.53
N PRO A 96 -21.57 5.76 -0.05
CA PRO A 96 -21.85 5.40 -1.45
C PRO A 96 -21.06 6.23 -2.48
N VAL A 97 -20.34 7.27 -2.04
CA VAL A 97 -19.60 8.20 -2.90
C VAL A 97 -18.17 8.31 -2.38
N TYR A 98 -17.20 8.05 -3.26
CA TYR A 98 -15.78 8.24 -2.96
C TYR A 98 -15.49 9.71 -2.62
N ARG A 99 -14.80 9.95 -1.51
CA ARG A 99 -14.32 11.29 -1.12
C ARG A 99 -12.87 11.21 -0.67
N ALA A 100 -12.00 12.03 -1.27
CA ALA A 100 -10.60 12.22 -0.90
C ALA A 100 -10.41 12.90 0.48
N THR A 101 -11.08 12.39 1.50
CA THR A 101 -11.10 12.93 2.87
C THR A 101 -9.83 12.61 3.65
N SER A 102 -8.92 11.82 3.07
CA SER A 102 -7.73 11.32 3.73
C SER A 102 -6.61 11.09 2.72
N MET A 103 -5.38 11.04 3.22
CA MET A 103 -4.20 10.62 2.49
C MET A 103 -3.73 9.27 3.03
N CYS A 104 -3.50 8.32 2.12
CA CYS A 104 -3.04 6.98 2.42
C CYS A 104 -1.66 6.76 1.84
N HIS A 105 -0.83 6.04 2.59
CA HIS A 105 0.45 5.55 2.10
C HIS A 105 0.30 4.08 1.74
N THR A 106 0.37 3.78 0.44
CA THR A 106 0.33 2.43 -0.10
C THR A 106 1.74 1.95 -0.41
N THR A 107 2.03 0.68 -0.16
CA THR A 107 3.35 0.10 -0.47
C THR A 107 3.17 -1.31 -1.02
N LEU A 108 3.92 -1.65 -2.06
CA LEU A 108 3.93 -2.96 -2.68
C LEU A 108 5.36 -3.51 -2.78
N TYR A 109 5.48 -4.80 -2.52
CA TYR A 109 6.68 -5.59 -2.76
C TYR A 109 6.29 -6.95 -3.35
N GLU A 110 6.81 -7.29 -4.53
CA GLU A 110 6.67 -8.64 -5.07
C GLU A 110 7.77 -9.53 -4.49
N LEU A 111 7.39 -10.43 -3.58
CA LEU A 111 8.29 -11.35 -2.90
C LEU A 111 8.87 -12.40 -3.87
N ARG A 112 8.01 -12.89 -4.76
CA ARG A 112 8.33 -13.76 -5.90
C ARG A 112 7.20 -13.60 -6.91
N LYS A 113 7.40 -14.04 -8.15
CA LYS A 113 6.41 -13.91 -9.23
C LYS A 113 4.99 -14.28 -8.76
N GLY A 114 4.09 -13.30 -8.75
CA GLY A 114 2.68 -13.45 -8.37
C GLY A 114 2.37 -13.53 -6.88
N VAL A 115 3.35 -13.31 -5.99
CA VAL A 115 3.17 -13.25 -4.53
C VAL A 115 3.65 -11.91 -4.00
N PHE A 116 2.73 -11.18 -3.39
CA PHE A 116 2.92 -9.79 -3.02
C PHE A 116 2.77 -9.58 -1.51
N ILE A 117 3.58 -8.67 -0.98
CA ILE A 117 3.33 -8.02 0.29
C ILE A 117 2.82 -6.62 -0.04
N TYR A 118 1.64 -6.30 0.48
CA TYR A 118 0.97 -5.03 0.27
C TYR A 118 0.66 -4.38 1.61
N SER A 119 0.85 -3.08 1.73
CA SER A 119 0.33 -2.31 2.88
C SER A 119 -0.42 -1.08 2.44
N VAL A 120 -1.39 -0.68 3.25
CA VAL A 120 -2.01 0.63 3.19
C VAL A 120 -2.19 1.17 4.60
N PHE A 121 -1.79 2.42 4.81
CA PHE A 121 -1.95 3.12 6.08
C PHE A 121 -2.54 4.50 5.86
N HIS A 122 -3.46 4.89 6.74
CA HIS A 122 -3.97 6.25 6.77
C HIS A 122 -2.95 7.16 7.45
N VAL A 123 -2.26 7.98 6.65
CA VAL A 123 -1.24 8.89 7.16
C VAL A 123 -1.82 10.23 7.62
N PHE A 124 -2.79 10.80 6.90
CA PHE A 124 -3.34 12.11 7.24
C PHE A 124 -4.85 12.25 6.98
N ASP A 125 -5.57 12.77 7.96
CA ASP A 125 -7.00 13.09 7.88
C ASP A 125 -7.15 14.52 7.36
N ASN A 126 -7.51 14.67 6.08
CA ASN A 126 -7.62 15.98 5.41
C ASN A 126 -8.75 16.83 6.00
N VAL A 127 -9.83 16.21 6.46
CA VAL A 127 -11.00 16.92 7.02
C VAL A 127 -10.67 17.52 8.38
N LYS A 128 -9.94 16.77 9.21
CA LYS A 128 -9.57 17.21 10.57
C LYS A 128 -8.19 17.86 10.65
N HIS A 129 -7.49 17.95 9.52
CA HIS A 129 -6.10 18.39 9.42
C HIS A 129 -5.20 17.69 10.45
N LYS A 130 -5.29 16.36 10.55
CA LYS A 130 -4.64 15.59 11.62
C LYS A 130 -3.81 14.43 11.08
N GLN A 131 -2.53 14.41 11.45
CA GLN A 131 -1.66 13.24 11.25
C GLN A 131 -2.18 12.04 12.04
N LYS A 132 -2.23 10.88 11.40
CA LYS A 132 -2.66 9.60 12.00
C LYS A 132 -1.54 8.60 12.16
N VAL A 133 -0.77 8.37 11.10
CA VAL A 133 0.37 7.44 11.09
C VAL A 133 1.56 8.17 10.50
N GLN A 134 2.73 8.08 11.12
CA GLN A 134 3.95 8.67 10.56
C GLN A 134 4.51 7.77 9.46
N VAL A 135 4.93 8.36 8.34
CA VAL A 135 5.55 7.61 7.23
C VAL A 135 6.85 6.93 7.68
N SER A 136 7.57 7.52 8.63
CA SER A 136 8.76 6.91 9.26
C SER A 136 8.45 5.60 9.99
N ASP A 137 7.29 5.48 10.65
CA ASP A 137 6.87 4.25 11.32
C ASP A 137 6.56 3.15 10.30
N ILE A 138 5.91 3.52 9.19
CA ILE A 138 5.64 2.62 8.06
C ILE A 138 6.96 2.13 7.45
N ARG A 139 7.92 3.05 7.26
CA ARG A 139 9.27 2.70 6.77
C ARG A 139 9.96 1.70 7.70
N ASN A 140 9.91 1.93 9.01
CA ASN A 140 10.51 1.04 10.00
C ASN A 140 9.85 -0.35 10.00
N LEU A 141 8.52 -0.41 9.87
CA LEU A 141 7.80 -1.68 9.69
C LEU A 141 8.32 -2.45 8.48
N TRP A 142 8.46 -1.78 7.34
CA TRP A 142 8.95 -2.43 6.12
C TRP A 142 10.42 -2.86 6.19
N ILE A 143 11.28 -2.10 6.89
CA ILE A 143 12.65 -2.53 7.17
C ILE A 143 12.65 -3.82 8.00
N GLN A 144 11.78 -3.94 9.00
CA GLN A 144 11.65 -5.15 9.82
C GLN A 144 11.12 -6.34 9.00
N VAL A 145 10.10 -6.12 8.16
CA VAL A 145 9.56 -7.13 7.25
C VAL A 145 10.64 -7.63 6.30
N GLY A 146 11.33 -6.73 5.63
CA GLY A 146 12.41 -7.08 4.72
C GLY A 146 13.57 -7.78 5.42
N GLY A 147 13.92 -7.38 6.64
CA GLY A 147 14.97 -8.03 7.43
C GLY A 147 14.61 -9.48 7.80
N LYS A 148 13.33 -9.79 8.02
CA LYS A 148 12.87 -11.18 8.22
C LYS A 148 12.94 -11.99 6.92
N ILE A 149 12.56 -11.39 5.79
CA ILE A 149 12.60 -12.05 4.48
C ILE A 149 14.04 -12.40 4.09
N SER A 150 14.97 -11.44 4.15
CA SER A 150 16.37 -11.67 3.77
C SER A 150 17.06 -12.74 4.60
N LYS A 151 16.73 -12.87 5.89
CA LYS A 151 17.25 -13.93 6.75
C LYS A 151 16.74 -15.31 6.36
N GLN A 152 15.47 -15.42 5.94
CA GLN A 152 14.89 -16.69 5.50
C GLN A 152 15.41 -17.15 4.15
N SER A 153 15.78 -16.23 3.24
CA SER A 153 16.37 -16.58 1.95
C SER A 153 17.84 -17.02 2.03
N SER A 154 18.48 -16.89 3.20
CA SER A 154 19.90 -17.23 3.42
C SER A 154 20.09 -18.63 4.04
N HIS A 155 19.00 -19.40 4.16
CA HIS A 155 18.94 -20.79 4.63
C HIS A 155 18.40 -21.68 3.53
#